data_AF-M8DE20-F1
#
_entry.id   AF-M8DE20-F1
#
_cell.length_a   1.000
_cell.length_b   1.000
_cell.length_c   1.000
_cell.angle_alpha   90.00
_cell.angle_beta   90.00
_cell.angle_gamma   90.00
#
_symmetry.space_group_name_H-M   'P 1'
#
loop_
_entity.id
_entity.type
_entity.pdbx_description
1 polymer ?
#
loop_
_entity_poly.entity_id
_entity_poly.type
_entity_poly.pdbx_seq_one_letter_code
_entity_poly.pdbx_strand_id
1 'polypeptide(L)'
;MNFRFFFASRHKEVISLIEMQRKTNRLFTNELPKWALIVHKVMISLLFLIAVPLCVLSLIALFTEDDLSIFLFLGIIGGGVFWFGRFCYKNLLQYTQQRLIVELREDGYFTSFSNQKTNEKQTIFLPFAGMEYVLLGMDYQYAVKATPRSTGPGGKVVFYRVVKLMISGISSDRKHEVVSFPIGDQPTLDEWVNVFQANQVPVLVTDKALSAVPYTKEGIDAVPKAPYQGTLPFRIGSEAKELDNVFLTEEQQKQQAEKKKKTGRECAAFSSAWGFCKC
;
A
#
# COMPACT_ATOMS: atom_id res chain seq x y z
N MET A 1 -7.96 -33.71 -2.50
CA MET A 1 -8.12 -32.45 -3.25
C MET A 1 -7.42 -31.35 -2.45
N ASN A 2 -6.23 -30.97 -2.89
CA ASN A 2 -5.31 -30.08 -2.16
C ASN A 2 -5.69 -28.61 -2.38
N PHE A 3 -6.22 -27.97 -1.34
CA PHE A 3 -6.24 -26.51 -1.22
C PHE A 3 -4.86 -26.05 -0.75
N ARG A 4 -4.00 -25.62 -1.68
CA ARG A 4 -2.71 -24.99 -1.38
C ARG A 4 -2.66 -23.60 -2.01
N PHE A 5 -2.49 -22.61 -1.14
CA PHE A 5 -1.89 -21.29 -1.36
C PHE A 5 -2.48 -20.41 -2.47
N PHE A 6 -3.50 -19.62 -2.10
CA PHE A 6 -3.92 -18.44 -2.86
C PHE A 6 -4.14 -17.21 -1.94
N PHE A 7 -3.32 -17.06 -0.89
CA PHE A 7 -3.46 -15.98 0.11
C PHE A 7 -2.44 -14.84 0.00
N ALA A 8 -1.33 -15.01 -0.74
CA ALA A 8 -0.27 -14.00 -0.81
C ALA A 8 -0.53 -12.85 -1.82
N SER A 9 -1.56 -12.94 -2.67
CA SER A 9 -1.75 -11.98 -3.77
C SER A 9 -2.75 -10.84 -3.49
N ARG A 10 -3.72 -11.00 -2.55
CA ARG A 10 -4.71 -9.93 -2.28
C ARG A 10 -4.28 -8.90 -1.24
N HIS A 11 -3.29 -9.21 -0.40
CA HIS A 11 -2.75 -8.23 0.55
C HIS A 11 -1.84 -7.18 -0.13
N LYS A 12 -1.34 -7.45 -1.34
CA LYS A 12 -0.46 -6.54 -2.09
C LYS A 12 -1.13 -5.23 -2.48
N GLU A 13 -2.44 -5.21 -2.74
CA GLU A 13 -3.12 -3.97 -3.14
C GLU A 13 -3.44 -3.07 -1.95
N VAL A 14 -3.79 -3.64 -0.79
CA VAL A 14 -4.29 -2.85 0.34
C VAL A 14 -3.18 -2.24 1.19
N ILE A 15 -2.04 -2.92 1.33
CA ILE A 15 -0.91 -2.42 2.12
C ILE A 15 -0.21 -1.25 1.41
N SER A 16 -0.28 -1.17 0.08
CA SER A 16 0.33 -0.10 -0.71
C SER A 16 -0.34 1.28 -0.55
N LEU A 17 -1.52 1.34 0.08
CA LEU A 17 -2.40 2.52 0.06
C LEU A 17 -2.60 3.19 1.42
N ILE A 18 -2.08 2.64 2.51
CA ILE A 18 -2.18 3.28 3.82
C ILE A 18 -0.85 3.95 4.14
N GLU A 19 -0.87 5.28 4.12
CA GLU A 19 0.25 6.11 4.52
C GLU A 19 0.69 5.74 5.94
N MET A 20 1.85 5.10 6.04
CA MET A 20 2.40 4.67 7.33
C MET A 20 3.00 5.89 8.02
N GLN A 21 2.53 6.17 9.24
CA GLN A 21 3.11 7.19 10.08
C GLN A 21 4.40 6.66 10.70
N ARG A 22 5.45 7.47 10.58
CA ARG A 22 6.70 7.27 11.31
C ARG A 22 6.54 7.83 12.72
N LYS A 23 6.64 6.97 13.73
CA LYS A 23 6.72 7.42 15.13
C LYS A 23 8.18 7.64 15.55
N THR A 24 9.05 6.74 15.11
CA THR A 24 10.52 6.83 15.19
C THR A 24 11.10 6.23 13.92
N ASN A 25 12.41 6.39 13.67
CA ASN A 25 13.07 5.74 12.54
C ASN A 25 12.98 4.20 12.58
N ARG A 26 12.65 3.61 13.73
CA ARG A 26 12.50 2.16 13.89
C ARG A 26 11.06 1.67 13.99
N LEU A 27 10.08 2.58 14.03
CA LEU A 27 8.68 2.24 14.26
C LEU A 27 7.77 2.92 13.24
N PHE A 28 7.15 2.08 12.43
CA PHE A 28 6.15 2.45 11.45
C PHE A 28 4.80 1.86 11.86
N THR A 29 3.79 2.71 11.84
CA THR A 29 2.42 2.29 12.13
C THR A 29 1.45 3.05 11.23
N ASN A 30 0.40 2.40 10.80
CA ASN A 30 -0.71 3.09 10.15
C ASN A 30 -1.80 3.54 11.15
N GLU A 31 -1.56 3.39 12.46
CA GLU A 31 -2.52 3.80 13.48
C GLU A 31 -2.63 5.32 13.54
N LEU A 32 -3.83 5.83 13.25
CA LEU A 32 -4.14 7.24 13.38
C LEU A 32 -4.00 7.70 14.84
N PRO A 33 -3.50 8.93 15.08
CA PRO A 33 -3.39 9.44 16.43
C PRO A 33 -4.78 9.58 17.06
N LYS A 34 -4.89 9.25 18.35
CA LYS A 34 -6.18 9.18 19.06
C LYS A 34 -6.98 10.48 18.95
N TRP A 35 -6.32 11.65 18.99
CA TRP A 35 -6.97 12.94 18.85
C TRP A 35 -7.63 13.12 17.47
N ALA A 36 -6.99 12.67 16.39
CA ALA A 36 -7.54 12.78 15.04
C ALA A 36 -8.78 11.89 14.87
N LEU A 37 -8.77 10.70 15.47
CA LEU A 37 -9.94 9.83 15.51
C LEU A 37 -11.11 10.48 16.26
N ILE A 38 -10.84 11.15 17.39
CA ILE A 38 -11.86 11.87 18.15
C ILE A 38 -12.44 13.02 17.32
N VAL A 39 -11.59 13.85 16.71
CA VAL A 39 -12.02 14.97 15.86
C VAL A 39 -12.91 14.49 14.71
N HIS A 40 -12.52 13.42 14.01
CA HIS A 40 -13.33 12.87 12.92
C HIS A 40 -14.68 12.35 13.42
N LYS A 41 -14.72 11.65 14.56
CA LYS A 41 -15.98 11.17 15.16
C LYS A 41 -16.91 12.33 15.53
N VAL A 42 -16.38 13.39 16.14
CA VAL A 42 -17.15 14.59 16.50
C VAL A 42 -17.70 15.26 15.24
N MET A 43 -16.87 15.46 14.21
CA MET A 43 -17.30 16.06 12.95
C MET A 43 -18.40 15.24 12.27
N ILE A 44 -18.26 13.91 12.20
CA ILE A 44 -19.28 13.01 11.66
C ILE A 44 -20.57 13.09 12.49
N SER A 45 -20.47 13.15 13.82
CA SER A 45 -21.62 13.29 14.71
C SER A 45 -22.36 14.60 14.48
N LEU A 46 -21.65 15.71 14.27
CA LEU A 46 -22.25 17.02 13.96
C LEU A 46 -23.01 16.98 12.62
N LEU A 47 -22.45 16.32 11.60
CA LEU A 47 -23.13 16.15 10.32
C LEU A 47 -24.47 15.42 10.47
N PHE A 48 -24.50 14.33 11.24
CA PHE A 48 -25.76 13.61 11.51
C PHE A 48 -26.73 14.41 12.37
N LEU A 49 -26.23 15.19 13.34
CA LEU A 49 -27.05 16.05 14.19
C LEU A 49 -27.73 17.18 13.39
N ILE A 50 -27.14 17.62 12.28
CA ILE A 50 -27.76 18.60 11.37
C ILE A 50 -28.68 17.88 10.37
N ALA A 51 -28.23 16.76 9.80
CA ALA A 51 -28.97 16.05 8.75
C ALA A 51 -30.31 15.48 9.23
N VAL A 52 -30.35 14.88 10.43
CA VAL A 52 -31.56 14.23 10.95
C VAL A 52 -32.70 15.24 11.15
N PRO A 53 -32.52 16.38 11.84
CA PRO A 53 -33.56 17.41 11.94
C PRO A 53 -34.01 17.96 10.59
N LEU A 54 -33.10 18.18 9.64
CA LEU A 54 -33.48 18.66 8.30
C LEU A 54 -34.36 17.65 7.56
N CYS A 55 -34.04 16.36 7.65
CA CYS A 55 -34.88 15.30 7.10
C CYS A 55 -36.25 15.22 7.81
N VAL A 56 -36.30 15.38 9.13
CA VAL A 56 -37.56 15.38 9.89
C VAL A 56 -38.41 16.60 9.55
N LEU A 57 -37.83 17.80 9.47
CA LEU A 57 -38.53 19.03 9.08
C LEU A 57 -39.04 18.96 7.65
N SER A 58 -38.26 18.37 6.74
CA SER A 58 -38.70 18.06 5.38
C SER A 58 -39.96 17.18 5.44
N LEU A 59 -39.93 16.06 6.17
CA LEU A 59 -41.09 15.19 6.29
C LEU A 59 -42.30 15.88 6.92
N ILE A 60 -42.12 16.74 7.94
CA ILE A 60 -43.23 17.50 8.54
C ILE A 60 -43.87 18.42 7.49
N ALA A 61 -43.06 19.17 6.72
CA ALA A 61 -43.54 20.06 5.67
C ALA A 61 -44.40 19.32 4.61
N LEU A 62 -44.12 18.04 4.37
CA LEU A 62 -44.94 17.20 3.48
C LEU A 62 -46.36 16.96 4.04
N PHE A 63 -46.52 16.90 5.37
CA PHE A 63 -47.79 16.59 6.04
C PHE A 63 -48.60 17.83 6.44
N THR A 64 -47.97 19.00 6.54
CA THR A 64 -48.62 20.25 6.96
C THR A 64 -49.24 21.04 5.80
N GLU A 65 -49.33 20.45 4.61
CA GLU A 65 -49.72 21.14 3.35
C GLU A 65 -48.83 22.36 3.04
N ASP A 66 -47.62 22.39 3.59
CA ASP A 66 -46.64 23.41 3.23
C ASP A 66 -46.19 23.24 1.77
N ASP A 67 -45.66 24.33 1.20
CA ASP A 67 -45.22 24.35 -0.19
C ASP A 67 -44.23 23.19 -0.48
N LEU A 68 -44.55 22.40 -1.50
CA LEU A 68 -43.72 21.29 -1.99
C LEU A 68 -42.26 21.73 -2.22
N SER A 69 -42.05 23.01 -2.54
CA SER A 69 -40.72 23.61 -2.67
C SER A 69 -39.89 23.50 -1.38
N ILE A 70 -40.49 23.71 -0.20
CA ILE A 70 -39.84 23.65 1.11
C ILE A 70 -39.47 22.21 1.44
N PHE A 71 -40.40 21.27 1.21
CA PHE A 71 -40.16 19.83 1.35
C PHE A 71 -38.92 19.40 0.55
N LEU A 72 -38.90 19.71 -0.75
CA LEU A 72 -37.82 19.33 -1.65
C LEU A 72 -36.49 19.98 -1.26
N PHE A 73 -36.50 21.27 -0.91
CA PHE A 73 -35.29 21.99 -0.50
C PHE A 73 -34.65 21.39 0.76
N LEU A 74 -35.43 21.23 1.83
CA LEU A 74 -34.96 20.64 3.08
C LEU A 74 -34.57 19.16 2.90
N GLY A 75 -35.31 18.42 2.06
CA GLY A 75 -35.07 17.01 1.79
C GLY A 75 -33.76 16.78 1.02
N ILE A 76 -33.49 17.59 -0.01
CA ILE A 76 -32.24 17.50 -0.79
C ILE A 76 -31.04 17.88 0.08
N ILE A 77 -31.13 18.96 0.85
CA ILE A 77 -30.03 19.38 1.73
C ILE A 77 -29.82 18.35 2.85
N GLY A 78 -30.88 17.95 3.55
CA GLY A 78 -30.82 16.95 4.61
C GLY A 78 -30.26 15.61 4.11
N GLY A 79 -30.78 15.12 2.97
CA GLY A 79 -30.30 13.91 2.31
C GLY A 79 -28.84 14.02 1.85
N GLY A 80 -28.44 15.16 1.30
CA GLY A 80 -27.05 15.43 0.89
C GLY A 80 -26.07 15.41 2.06
N VAL A 81 -26.39 16.12 3.15
CA VAL A 81 -25.58 16.13 4.38
C VAL A 81 -25.55 14.75 5.03
N PHE A 82 -26.66 14.02 5.06
CA PHE A 82 -26.72 12.65 5.57
C PHE A 82 -25.84 11.70 4.76
N TRP A 83 -25.92 11.77 3.43
CA TRP A 83 -25.09 10.97 2.53
C TRP A 83 -23.61 11.28 2.71
N PHE A 84 -23.25 12.56 2.83
CA PHE A 84 -21.87 12.98 3.09
C PHE A 84 -21.36 12.48 4.46
N GLY A 85 -22.17 12.59 5.52
CA GLY A 85 -21.84 12.04 6.84
C GLY A 85 -21.59 10.52 6.79
N ARG A 86 -22.44 9.78 6.06
CA ARG A 86 -22.27 8.34 5.80
C ARG A 86 -21.00 8.05 5.00
N PHE A 87 -20.68 8.86 4.00
CA PHE A 87 -19.45 8.74 3.22
C PHE A 87 -18.21 8.93 4.12
N CYS A 88 -18.16 9.99 4.92
CA CYS A 88 -17.08 10.23 5.88
C CYS A 88 -16.93 9.08 6.89
N TYR A 89 -18.04 8.56 7.41
CA TYR A 89 -18.03 7.40 8.31
C TYR A 89 -17.42 6.16 7.68
N LYS A 90 -17.82 5.82 6.44
CA LYS A 90 -17.26 4.67 5.72
C LYS A 90 -15.76 4.80 5.48
N ASN A 91 -15.30 5.99 5.11
CA ASN A 91 -13.87 6.26 4.93
C ASN A 91 -13.11 6.08 6.25
N LEU A 92 -13.58 6.68 7.35
CA LEU A 92 -12.95 6.52 8.67
C LEU A 92 -12.86 5.04 9.09
N LEU A 93 -13.89 4.26 8.80
CA LEU A 93 -13.93 2.84 9.14
C LEU A 93 -12.85 2.06 8.37
N GLN A 94 -12.60 2.38 7.10
CA GLN A 94 -11.56 1.74 6.30
C GLN A 94 -10.17 1.94 6.91
N TYR A 95 -9.87 3.14 7.42
CA TYR A 95 -8.58 3.43 8.06
C TYR A 95 -8.42 2.79 9.45
N THR A 96 -9.52 2.60 10.19
CA THR A 96 -9.44 2.07 11.57
C THR A 96 -9.50 0.55 11.64
N GLN A 97 -10.02 -0.12 10.61
CA GLN A 97 -10.18 -1.58 10.58
C GLN A 97 -8.89 -2.35 10.36
N GLN A 98 -7.88 -1.74 9.73
CA GLN A 98 -6.62 -2.40 9.42
C GLN A 98 -5.48 -1.75 10.18
N ARG A 99 -4.73 -2.55 10.92
CA ARG A 99 -3.57 -2.09 11.69
C ARG A 99 -2.34 -2.85 11.24
N LEU A 100 -1.32 -2.12 10.83
CA LEU A 100 0.00 -2.61 10.49
C LEU A 100 1.01 -1.91 11.39
N ILE A 101 1.78 -2.69 12.12
CA ILE A 101 2.90 -2.23 12.93
C ILE A 101 4.13 -2.91 12.39
N VAL A 102 5.16 -2.14 12.06
CA VAL A 102 6.48 -2.62 11.67
C VAL A 102 7.50 -1.95 12.57
N GLU A 103 8.30 -2.76 13.24
CA GLU A 103 9.21 -2.31 14.27
C GLU A 103 10.55 -3.05 14.18
N LEU A 104 11.65 -2.30 14.18
CA LEU A 104 12.99 -2.84 14.39
C LEU A 104 13.36 -2.69 15.88
N ARG A 105 13.26 -3.80 16.61
CA ARG A 105 13.52 -3.88 18.05
C ARG A 105 14.98 -4.17 18.34
N GLU A 106 15.33 -4.18 19.62
CA GLU A 106 16.67 -4.57 20.09
C GLU A 106 16.96 -6.06 19.90
N ASP A 107 15.93 -6.91 19.82
CA ASP A 107 16.02 -8.36 19.72
C ASP A 107 15.71 -8.90 18.30
N GLY A 108 15.19 -8.07 17.41
CA GLY A 108 14.92 -8.46 16.02
C GLY A 108 13.90 -7.58 15.30
N TYR A 109 13.40 -8.10 14.19
CA TYR A 109 12.34 -7.47 13.40
C TYR A 109 10.98 -7.98 13.83
N PHE A 110 10.05 -7.07 14.07
CA PHE A 110 8.68 -7.36 14.44
C PHE A 110 7.70 -6.75 13.44
N THR A 111 6.75 -7.55 12.98
CA THR A 111 5.58 -7.06 12.24
C THR A 111 4.29 -7.64 12.80
N SER A 112 3.26 -6.81 12.91
CA SER A 112 1.93 -7.24 13.29
C SER A 112 0.90 -6.62 12.35
N PHE A 113 0.11 -7.49 11.74
CA PHE A 113 -1.03 -7.12 10.94
C PHE A 113 -2.31 -7.57 11.65
N SER A 114 -3.28 -6.69 11.78
CA SER A 114 -4.60 -7.00 12.31
C SER A 114 -5.67 -6.40 11.42
N ASN A 115 -6.63 -7.23 11.04
CA ASN A 115 -7.83 -6.84 10.31
C ASN A 115 -9.06 -7.08 11.20
N GLN A 116 -9.59 -6.00 11.77
CA GLN A 116 -10.78 -6.05 12.63
C GLN A 116 -12.03 -6.50 11.89
N LYS A 117 -12.09 -6.34 10.56
CA LYS A 117 -13.23 -6.77 9.76
C LYS A 117 -13.31 -8.30 9.62
N THR A 118 -12.15 -8.96 9.50
CA THR A 118 -12.06 -10.42 9.33
C THR A 118 -11.67 -11.15 10.62
N ASN A 119 -11.38 -10.41 11.70
CA ASN A 119 -10.75 -10.92 12.93
C ASN A 119 -9.41 -11.64 12.69
N GLU A 120 -8.77 -11.40 11.53
CA GLU A 120 -7.47 -11.97 11.22
C GLU A 120 -6.38 -11.16 11.93
N LYS A 121 -5.51 -11.85 12.65
CA LYS A 121 -4.30 -11.29 13.24
C LYS A 121 -3.13 -12.16 12.85
N GLN A 122 -2.12 -11.53 12.26
CA GLN A 122 -0.86 -12.17 11.90
C GLN A 122 0.25 -11.40 12.58
N THR A 123 1.15 -12.11 13.24
CA THR A 123 2.30 -11.52 13.91
C THR A 123 3.51 -12.35 13.55
N ILE A 124 4.56 -11.68 13.08
CA ILE A 124 5.82 -12.32 12.70
C ILE A 124 6.91 -11.61 13.49
N PHE A 125 7.67 -12.40 14.22
CA PHE A 125 8.88 -11.95 14.90
C PHE A 125 10.06 -12.75 14.37
N LEU A 126 11.05 -12.03 13.86
CA LEU A 126 12.30 -12.54 13.32
C LEU A 126 13.43 -12.06 14.22
N PRO A 127 13.94 -12.90 15.15
CA PRO A 127 15.07 -12.54 15.98
C PRO A 127 16.33 -12.39 15.13
N PHE A 128 17.26 -11.50 15.50
CA PHE A 128 18.49 -11.30 14.72
C PHE A 128 19.29 -12.59 14.53
N ALA A 129 19.36 -13.44 15.56
CA ALA A 129 20.03 -14.73 15.50
C ALA A 129 19.40 -15.72 14.49
N GLY A 130 18.13 -15.52 14.13
CA GLY A 130 17.42 -16.32 13.13
C GLY A 130 17.41 -15.71 11.74
N MET A 131 17.93 -14.48 11.56
CA MET A 131 17.98 -13.83 10.24
C MET A 131 19.14 -14.41 9.42
N GLU A 132 18.82 -14.89 8.22
CA GLU A 132 19.83 -15.37 7.27
C GLU A 132 20.49 -14.18 6.56
N TYR A 133 19.69 -13.23 6.06
CA TYR A 133 20.16 -11.99 5.45
C TYR A 133 19.03 -10.97 5.26
N VAL A 134 19.44 -9.73 5.00
CA VAL A 134 18.59 -8.63 4.56
C VAL A 134 18.97 -8.23 3.15
N LEU A 135 18.01 -8.22 2.21
CA LEU A 135 18.19 -7.77 0.84
C LEU A 135 17.60 -6.37 0.66
N LEU A 136 18.43 -5.43 0.23
CA LEU A 136 18.05 -4.08 -0.18
C LEU A 136 17.91 -4.04 -1.70
N GLY A 137 16.76 -3.57 -2.17
CA GLY A 137 16.55 -3.32 -3.60
C GLY A 137 15.58 -2.18 -3.83
N MET A 138 15.29 -1.92 -5.11
CA MET A 138 14.42 -0.81 -5.47
C MET A 138 12.95 -1.20 -5.33
N ASP A 139 12.10 -0.24 -5.02
CA ASP A 139 10.65 -0.32 -5.22
C ASP A 139 10.13 1.04 -5.66
N TYR A 140 8.90 1.07 -6.16
CA TYR A 140 8.31 2.25 -6.77
C TYR A 140 7.07 2.67 -5.99
N GLN A 141 7.08 3.89 -5.47
CA GLN A 141 5.89 4.53 -4.90
C GLN A 141 5.40 5.62 -5.84
N TYR A 142 4.10 5.72 -6.02
CA TYR A 142 3.52 6.78 -6.84
C TYR A 142 3.11 7.97 -5.96
N ALA A 143 3.29 9.18 -6.46
CA ALA A 143 2.65 10.36 -5.91
C ALA A 143 2.10 11.24 -7.03
N VAL A 144 1.08 12.02 -6.71
CA VAL A 144 0.50 12.99 -7.64
C VAL A 144 1.26 14.30 -7.48
N LYS A 145 2.04 14.69 -8.49
CA LYS A 145 2.74 15.98 -8.50
C LYS A 145 1.84 17.02 -9.15
N ALA A 146 1.53 18.10 -8.41
CA ALA A 146 0.84 19.25 -8.97
C ALA A 146 1.69 19.84 -10.10
N THR A 147 1.12 19.97 -11.30
CA THR A 147 1.77 20.66 -12.40
C THR A 147 1.64 22.17 -12.19
N PRO A 148 2.71 22.96 -12.39
CA PRO A 148 2.61 24.41 -12.31
C PRO A 148 1.72 24.93 -13.45
N ARG A 149 0.49 25.30 -13.09
CA ARG A 149 -0.54 26.23 -13.64
C ARG A 149 -0.65 26.56 -15.15
N SER A 150 0.25 26.15 -16.04
CA SER A 150 0.22 26.52 -17.47
C SER A 150 -0.57 25.56 -18.37
N THR A 151 -0.92 24.36 -17.91
CA THR A 151 -1.56 23.32 -18.74
C THR A 151 -2.86 22.73 -18.14
N GLY A 152 -3.57 23.49 -17.31
CA GLY A 152 -4.89 23.11 -16.78
C GLY A 152 -4.86 22.28 -15.48
N PRO A 153 -6.04 21.86 -14.99
CA PRO A 153 -6.16 21.07 -13.76
C PRO A 153 -5.77 19.61 -14.04
N GLY A 154 -4.47 19.30 -13.97
CA GLY A 154 -3.99 17.94 -14.19
C GLY A 154 -2.69 17.66 -13.43
N GLY A 155 -2.77 16.98 -12.30
CA GLY A 155 -1.59 16.45 -11.62
C GLY A 155 -0.96 15.34 -12.46
N LYS A 156 0.36 15.33 -12.58
CA LYS A 156 1.07 14.21 -13.22
C LYS A 156 1.34 13.16 -12.16
N VAL A 157 0.96 11.90 -12.42
CA VAL A 157 1.41 10.77 -11.61
C VAL A 157 2.90 10.59 -11.85
N VAL A 158 3.68 10.65 -10.78
CA VAL A 158 5.13 10.48 -10.80
C VAL A 158 5.49 9.31 -9.91
N PHE A 159 6.39 8.46 -10.38
CA PHE A 159 6.94 7.36 -9.59
C PHE A 159 8.23 7.81 -8.94
N TYR A 160 8.38 7.55 -7.65
CA TYR A 160 9.58 7.79 -6.87
C TYR A 160 10.21 6.46 -6.49
N ARG A 161 11.54 6.39 -6.61
CA ARG A 161 12.32 5.25 -6.16
C ARG A 161 12.40 5.25 -4.64
N VAL A 162 11.96 4.17 -4.03
CA VAL A 162 12.16 3.89 -2.60
C VAL A 162 12.98 2.62 -2.45
N VAL A 163 13.48 2.36 -1.25
CA VAL A 163 14.18 1.11 -0.96
C VAL A 163 13.16 0.12 -0.46
N LYS A 164 13.11 -1.08 -1.03
CA LYS A 164 12.42 -2.20 -0.42
C LYS A 164 13.44 -3.09 0.25
N LEU A 165 13.21 -3.28 1.54
CA LEU A 165 13.97 -4.15 2.40
C LEU A 165 13.22 -5.49 2.47
N MET A 166 13.88 -6.59 2.13
CA MET A 166 13.34 -7.95 2.29
C MET A 166 14.23 -8.72 3.29
N ILE A 167 13.64 -9.29 4.33
CA ILE A 167 14.36 -10.04 5.37
C ILE A 167 14.00 -11.52 5.21
N SER A 168 15.02 -12.36 5.10
CA SER A 168 14.90 -13.82 5.06
C SER A 168 15.40 -14.39 6.38
N GLY A 169 14.65 -15.28 7.02
CA GLY A 169 15.09 -15.91 8.25
C GLY A 169 14.09 -16.88 8.86
N ILE A 170 14.47 -17.45 10.00
CA ILE A 170 13.66 -18.34 10.80
C ILE A 170 12.95 -17.52 11.89
N SER A 171 11.63 -17.53 11.87
CA SER A 171 10.80 -16.88 12.88
C SER A 171 10.83 -17.62 14.21
N SER A 172 10.32 -17.00 15.27
CA SER A 172 10.19 -17.66 16.59
C SER A 172 9.35 -18.93 16.58
N ASP A 173 8.43 -19.07 15.60
CA ASP A 173 7.64 -20.27 15.38
C ASP A 173 8.40 -21.38 14.62
N ARG A 174 9.72 -21.21 14.43
CA ARG A 174 10.62 -22.10 13.68
C ARG A 174 10.21 -22.29 12.22
N LYS A 175 9.52 -21.30 11.64
CA LYS A 175 9.16 -21.28 10.22
C LYS A 175 10.10 -20.33 9.49
N HIS A 176 10.50 -20.72 8.29
CA HIS A 176 11.22 -19.81 7.42
C HIS A 176 10.23 -18.78 6.85
N GLU A 177 10.47 -17.51 7.13
CA GLU A 177 9.61 -16.40 6.74
C GLU A 177 10.41 -15.41 5.89
N VAL A 178 9.75 -14.85 4.88
CA VAL A 178 10.29 -13.73 4.09
C VAL A 178 9.35 -12.54 4.26
N VAL A 179 9.83 -11.51 4.94
CA VAL A 179 9.07 -10.28 5.18
C VAL A 179 9.63 -9.16 4.32
N SER A 180 8.82 -8.15 4.02
CA SER A 180 9.29 -6.98 3.27
C SER A 180 8.69 -5.68 3.77
N PHE A 181 9.48 -4.62 3.68
CA PHE A 181 9.07 -3.28 4.08
C PHE A 181 9.73 -2.20 3.20
N PRO A 182 8.97 -1.20 2.69
CA PRO A 182 9.54 -0.09 1.95
C PRO A 182 10.04 1.04 2.89
N ILE A 183 11.22 1.56 2.62
CA ILE A 183 11.86 2.70 3.29
C ILE A 183 12.01 3.85 2.28
N GLY A 184 11.40 5.00 2.60
CA GLY A 184 11.29 6.15 1.71
C GLY A 184 12.41 7.21 1.85
N ASP A 185 13.33 7.04 2.78
CA ASP A 185 14.37 8.03 3.10
C ASP A 185 15.69 7.41 3.55
N GLN A 186 16.79 8.14 3.32
CA GLN A 186 18.15 7.69 3.64
C GLN A 186 18.41 7.54 5.15
N PRO A 187 18.05 8.51 6.03
CA PRO A 187 18.36 8.40 7.46
C PRO A 187 17.77 7.16 8.13
N THR A 188 16.54 6.78 7.75
CA THR A 188 15.92 5.56 8.27
C THR A 188 16.63 4.32 7.77
N LEU A 189 16.99 4.28 6.49
CA LEU A 189 17.74 3.16 5.94
C LEU A 189 19.08 2.99 6.68
N ASP A 190 19.82 4.08 6.85
CA ASP A 190 21.14 4.06 7.50
C ASP A 190 21.01 3.51 8.93
N GLU A 191 19.99 3.93 9.68
CA GLU A 191 19.73 3.42 11.02
C GLU A 191 19.40 1.93 11.03
N TRP A 192 18.55 1.46 10.12
CA TRP A 192 18.20 0.04 10.01
C TRP A 192 19.42 -0.81 9.64
N VAL A 193 20.19 -0.39 8.64
CA VAL A 193 21.40 -1.08 8.20
C VAL A 193 22.41 -1.18 9.35
N ASN A 194 22.63 -0.08 10.08
CA ASN A 194 23.53 -0.07 11.23
C ASN A 194 23.11 -1.09 12.31
N VAL A 195 21.81 -1.19 12.60
CA VAL A 195 21.29 -2.17 13.56
C VAL A 195 21.50 -3.61 13.07
N PHE A 196 21.25 -3.90 11.78
CA PHE A 196 21.49 -5.23 11.22
C PHE A 196 22.97 -5.61 11.27
N GLN A 197 23.85 -4.70 10.86
CA GLN A 197 25.30 -4.93 10.87
C GLN A 197 25.84 -5.10 12.29
N ALA A 198 25.37 -4.30 13.26
CA ALA A 198 25.76 -4.42 14.67
C ALA A 198 25.37 -5.79 15.27
N ASN A 199 24.29 -6.39 14.76
CA ASN A 199 23.82 -7.73 15.15
C ASN A 199 24.33 -8.85 14.21
N GLN A 200 25.36 -8.58 13.40
CA GLN A 200 26.00 -9.54 12.50
C GLN A 200 25.07 -10.14 11.43
N VAL A 201 23.97 -9.47 11.10
CA VAL A 201 23.06 -9.88 10.03
C VAL A 201 23.63 -9.42 8.69
N PRO A 202 23.86 -10.33 7.71
CA PRO A 202 24.37 -9.95 6.40
C PRO A 202 23.39 -9.02 5.67
N VAL A 203 23.88 -7.85 5.26
CA VAL A 203 23.13 -6.90 4.44
C VAL A 203 23.62 -7.01 3.00
N LEU A 204 22.71 -7.35 2.10
CA LEU A 204 22.93 -7.55 0.68
C LEU A 204 22.17 -6.50 -0.11
N VAL A 205 22.63 -6.21 -1.32
CA VAL A 205 22.04 -5.21 -2.22
C VAL A 205 21.88 -5.78 -3.62
N THR A 206 20.84 -5.33 -4.32
CA THR A 206 20.58 -5.62 -5.73
C THR A 206 20.25 -4.35 -6.51
N ASP A 207 20.59 -4.34 -7.79
CA ASP A 207 20.22 -3.30 -8.75
C ASP A 207 18.77 -3.47 -9.27
N LYS A 208 18.12 -4.60 -8.94
CA LYS A 208 16.77 -4.91 -9.39
C LYS A 208 15.70 -4.34 -8.48
N ALA A 209 14.54 -4.06 -9.07
CA ALA A 209 13.34 -3.72 -8.32
C ALA A 209 12.66 -4.98 -7.78
N LEU A 210 12.37 -4.95 -6.49
CA LEU A 210 11.81 -6.05 -5.69
C LEU A 210 10.28 -6.03 -5.64
N SER A 211 9.64 -5.20 -6.46
CA SER A 211 8.18 -5.00 -6.48
C SER A 211 7.43 -6.30 -6.79
N ALA A 212 7.96 -7.14 -7.70
CA ALA A 212 7.31 -8.37 -8.16
C ALA A 212 7.84 -9.67 -7.52
N VAL A 213 8.88 -9.57 -6.68
CA VAL A 213 9.52 -10.73 -6.04
C VAL A 213 8.52 -11.43 -5.10
N PRO A 214 8.36 -12.76 -5.19
CA PRO A 214 7.55 -13.53 -4.24
C PRO A 214 8.12 -13.48 -2.82
N TYR A 215 7.25 -13.50 -1.82
CA TYR A 215 7.63 -13.60 -0.40
C TYR A 215 7.92 -15.06 0.00
N THR A 216 8.80 -15.71 -0.76
CA THR A 216 9.26 -17.08 -0.49
C THR A 216 10.78 -17.14 -0.55
N LYS A 217 11.37 -18.15 0.10
CA LYS A 217 12.82 -18.34 0.13
C LYS A 217 13.40 -18.43 -1.28
N GLU A 218 12.77 -19.23 -2.14
CA GLU A 218 13.21 -19.45 -3.51
C GLU A 218 13.13 -18.16 -4.33
N GLY A 219 12.09 -17.34 -4.10
CA GLY A 219 11.88 -16.07 -4.79
C GLY A 219 12.96 -15.05 -4.48
N ILE A 220 13.33 -14.89 -3.20
CA ILE A 220 14.37 -13.96 -2.77
C ILE A 220 15.78 -14.50 -3.06
N ASP A 221 15.98 -15.81 -2.99
CA ASP A 221 17.26 -16.46 -3.28
C ASP A 221 17.63 -16.37 -4.77
N ALA A 222 16.64 -16.37 -5.67
CA ALA A 222 16.85 -16.19 -7.10
C ALA A 222 17.30 -14.78 -7.50
N VAL A 223 17.13 -13.78 -6.62
CA VAL A 223 17.52 -12.39 -6.95
C VAL A 223 19.04 -12.26 -6.93
N PRO A 224 19.67 -11.71 -8.00
CA PRO A 224 21.09 -11.37 -8.02
C PRO A 224 21.40 -10.36 -6.92
N LYS A 225 22.35 -10.67 -6.05
CA LYS A 225 22.65 -9.88 -4.85
C LYS A 225 24.14 -9.88 -4.55
N ALA A 226 24.63 -8.75 -4.05
CA ALA A 226 26.01 -8.53 -3.65
C ALA A 226 26.07 -7.99 -2.21
N PRO A 227 27.19 -8.09 -1.49
CA PRO A 227 27.34 -7.45 -0.18
C PRO A 227 27.13 -5.94 -0.24
N TYR A 228 26.40 -5.38 0.73
CA TYR A 228 26.19 -3.94 0.81
C TYR A 228 27.47 -3.22 1.27
N GLN A 229 27.98 -2.31 0.44
CA GLN A 229 29.22 -1.55 0.68
C GLN A 229 28.95 -0.10 1.11
N GLY A 230 27.80 0.19 1.74
CA GLY A 230 27.45 1.53 2.22
C GLY A 230 26.82 2.44 1.17
N THR A 231 26.61 1.97 -0.07
CA THR A 231 25.95 2.75 -1.13
C THR A 231 24.92 1.91 -1.88
N LEU A 232 23.81 2.56 -2.26
CA LEU A 232 22.77 1.97 -3.09
C LEU A 232 23.04 2.24 -4.57
N PRO A 233 22.60 1.35 -5.50
CA PRO A 233 22.72 1.58 -6.93
C PRO A 233 21.73 2.65 -7.45
N PHE A 234 20.95 3.28 -6.58
CA PHE A 234 19.98 4.32 -6.90
C PHE A 234 19.84 5.32 -5.75
N ARG A 235 19.30 6.50 -6.08
CA ARG A 235 19.00 7.54 -5.09
C ARG A 235 17.55 7.43 -4.62
N ILE A 236 17.35 7.30 -3.31
CA ILE A 236 16.03 7.31 -2.67
C ILE A 236 15.33 8.65 -2.93
N GLY A 237 14.04 8.61 -3.25
CA GLY A 237 13.22 9.79 -3.55
C GLY A 237 13.47 10.38 -4.95
N SER A 238 14.30 9.75 -5.79
CA SER A 238 14.47 10.18 -7.18
C SER A 238 13.28 9.76 -8.05
N GLU A 239 12.88 10.63 -8.98
CA GLU A 239 11.84 10.33 -9.97
C GLU A 239 12.30 9.22 -10.93
N ALA A 240 11.42 8.24 -11.14
CA ALA A 240 11.57 7.19 -12.13
C ALA A 240 10.76 7.57 -13.37
N LYS A 241 11.44 7.60 -14.53
CA LYS A 241 10.79 7.86 -15.82
C LYS A 241 10.01 6.62 -16.30
N GLU A 242 10.54 5.44 -16.02
CA GLU A 242 10.01 4.14 -16.42
C GLU A 242 10.17 3.13 -15.27
N LEU A 243 9.31 2.12 -15.23
CA LEU A 243 9.35 1.03 -14.24
C LEU A 243 10.34 -0.07 -14.68
N ASP A 244 11.54 0.34 -15.06
CA ASP A 244 12.56 -0.57 -15.57
C ASP A 244 13.19 -1.36 -14.42
N ASN A 245 13.79 -2.52 -14.74
CA ASN A 245 14.52 -3.37 -13.79
C ASN A 245 13.69 -4.14 -12.76
N VAL A 246 12.38 -4.31 -12.95
CA VAL A 246 11.58 -5.25 -12.13
C VAL A 246 12.10 -6.67 -12.31
N PHE A 247 12.54 -7.29 -11.22
CA PHE A 247 12.91 -8.71 -11.25
C PHE A 247 11.65 -9.56 -11.39
N LEU A 248 11.65 -10.43 -12.39
CA LEU A 248 10.58 -11.38 -12.64
C LEU A 248 11.16 -12.79 -12.56
N THR A 249 10.47 -13.68 -11.85
CA THR A 249 10.82 -15.11 -11.86
C THR A 249 10.60 -15.69 -13.25
N GLU A 250 11.23 -16.82 -13.56
CA GLU A 250 11.07 -17.47 -14.88
C GLU A 250 9.60 -17.75 -15.22
N GLU A 251 8.80 -18.15 -14.23
CA GLU A 251 7.36 -18.37 -14.39
C GLU A 251 6.63 -17.08 -14.76
N GLN A 252 6.95 -15.96 -14.09
CA GLN A 252 6.36 -14.66 -14.39
C GLN A 252 6.77 -14.16 -15.78
N GLN A 253 8.02 -14.40 -16.18
CA GLN A 253 8.50 -14.08 -17.53
C GLN A 253 7.75 -14.88 -18.60
N LYS A 254 7.55 -16.19 -18.38
CA LYS A 254 6.74 -17.04 -19.29
C LYS A 254 5.30 -16.55 -19.39
N GLN A 255 4.66 -16.22 -18.27
CA GLN A 255 3.29 -15.68 -18.27
C GLN A 255 3.18 -14.33 -19.00
N GLN A 256 4.15 -13.43 -18.82
CA GLN A 256 4.18 -12.17 -19.57
C GLN A 256 4.39 -12.39 -21.06
N ALA A 257 5.28 -13.32 -21.45
CA ALA A 257 5.51 -13.67 -22.84
C ALA A 257 4.24 -14.27 -23.49
N GLU A 258 3.51 -15.12 -22.79
CA GLU A 258 2.24 -15.68 -23.26
C GLU A 258 1.15 -14.61 -23.38
N LYS A 259 1.03 -13.71 -22.40
CA LYS A 259 0.11 -12.56 -22.49
C LYS A 259 0.44 -11.68 -23.68
N LYS A 260 1.71 -11.30 -23.87
CA LYS A 260 2.15 -10.52 -25.03
C LYS A 260 1.85 -11.24 -26.35
N LYS A 261 2.04 -12.57 -26.43
CA LYS A 261 1.67 -13.38 -27.60
C LYS A 261 0.16 -13.38 -27.85
N LYS A 262 -0.67 -13.47 -26.80
CA LYS A 262 -2.14 -13.41 -26.92
C LYS A 262 -2.61 -12.01 -27.35
N THR A 263 -2.13 -10.95 -26.71
CA THR A 263 -2.48 -9.57 -27.06
C THR A 263 -2.00 -9.21 -28.47
N GLY A 264 -0.81 -9.68 -28.87
CA GLY A 264 -0.32 -9.52 -30.25
C GLY A 264 -1.16 -10.27 -31.28
N ARG A 265 -1.64 -11.48 -30.96
CA ARG A 265 -2.58 -12.24 -31.80
C ARG A 265 -3.97 -11.59 -31.85
N GLU A 266 -4.46 -11.03 -30.75
CA GLU A 266 -5.73 -10.31 -30.69
C GLU A 266 -5.66 -8.99 -31.47
N CYS A 267 -4.57 -8.21 -31.35
CA CYS A 267 -4.34 -7.03 -32.19
C CYS A 267 -4.20 -7.40 -33.67
N ALA A 268 -3.49 -8.49 -34.00
CA ALA A 268 -3.38 -8.96 -35.37
C ALA A 268 -4.73 -9.41 -35.94
N ALA A 269 -5.52 -10.17 -35.17
CA ALA A 269 -6.87 -10.58 -35.55
C ALA A 269 -7.81 -9.37 -35.72
N PHE A 270 -7.75 -8.40 -34.81
CA PHE A 270 -8.54 -7.17 -34.89
C PHE A 270 -8.14 -6.30 -36.10
N SER A 271 -6.83 -6.19 -36.40
CA SER A 271 -6.33 -5.48 -37.59
C SER A 271 -6.74 -6.18 -38.90
N SER A 272 -6.79 -7.52 -38.92
CA SER A 272 -7.23 -8.29 -40.08
C SER A 272 -8.74 -8.21 -40.32
N ALA A 273 -9.54 -8.03 -39.27
CA ALA A 273 -10.99 -7.89 -39.35
C ALA A 273 -11.44 -6.48 -39.78
N TRP A 274 -10.60 -5.45 -39.60
CA TRP A 274 -10.96 -4.05 -39.84
C TRP A 274 -10.14 -3.34 -40.92
N GLY A 275 -9.24 -4.02 -41.62
CA GLY A 275 -8.57 -3.48 -42.81
C GLY A 275 -7.68 -2.25 -42.60
N PHE A 276 -7.41 -1.85 -41.35
CA PHE A 276 -6.49 -0.76 -41.05
C PHE A 276 -5.09 -1.29 -40.77
N CYS A 277 -4.26 -1.26 -41.81
CA CYS A 277 -2.82 -1.36 -41.66
C CYS A 277 -2.24 0.06 -41.55
N LYS A 278 -1.57 0.34 -40.43
CA LYS A 278 -0.26 1.00 -40.38
C LYS A 278 0.26 0.97 -38.93
N CYS A 279 1.26 0.13 -38.71
CA CYS A 279 2.26 0.31 -37.65
C CYS A 279 3.19 1.46 -38.03
#